data_AF-A0A534ISZ5-F1
#
_entry.id   AF-A0A534ISZ5-F1
#
_cell.length_a   1.000
_cell.length_b   1.000
_cell.length_c   1.000
_cell.angle_alpha   90.00
_cell.angle_beta   90.00
_cell.angle_gamma   90.00
#
_symmetry.space_group_name_H-M   'P 1'
#
loop_
_entity.id
_entity.type
_entity.pdbx_description
1 polymer ?
#
loop_
_entity_poly.entity_id
_entity_poly.type
_entity_poly.pdbx_seq_one_letter_code
_entity_poly.pdbx_strand_id
1 'polypeptide(L)'
;TNFVIALLFTGAWFGFQGFPTGNIRVYVGGILYFSAYINAFLGVFNMLPIPPLDGSKVFRWNVAIWAVAIVGMGGLLAPYFLGYIR
;
A
#
# COMPACT_ATOMS: atom_id res chain seq x y z
N THR A 1 2.49 -4.97 -10.09
CA THR A 1 3.26 -3.95 -9.37
C THR A 1 2.55 -3.66 -8.07
N ASN A 2 3.24 -3.68 -6.94
CA ASN A 2 2.60 -3.63 -5.60
C ASN A 2 1.64 -2.45 -5.39
N PHE A 3 1.82 -1.34 -6.13
CA PHE A 3 0.91 -0.18 -6.14
C PHE A 3 -0.54 -0.55 -6.47
N VAL A 4 -0.76 -1.30 -7.54
CA VAL A 4 -2.12 -1.65 -8.00
C VAL A 4 -2.78 -2.58 -6.99
N ILE A 5 -2.03 -3.56 -6.46
CA ILE A 5 -2.54 -4.50 -5.47
C ILE A 5 -2.90 -3.74 -4.19
N ALA A 6 -2.02 -2.87 -3.68
CA ALA A 6 -2.29 -2.04 -2.52
C ALA A 6 -3.60 -1.27 -2.69
N LEU A 7 -3.75 -0.54 -3.80
CA LEU A 7 -4.95 0.27 -4.09
C LEU A 7 -6.24 -0.57 -4.11
N LEU A 8 -6.21 -1.73 -4.78
CA LEU A 8 -7.37 -2.63 -4.86
C LEU A 8 -7.79 -3.15 -3.49
N PHE A 9 -6.83 -3.61 -2.68
CA PHE A 9 -7.13 -4.11 -1.34
C PHE A 9 -7.54 -3.00 -0.37
N THR A 10 -6.97 -1.80 -0.50
CA THR A 10 -7.42 -0.60 0.23
C THR A 10 -8.89 -0.30 -0.09
N GLY A 11 -9.23 -0.24 -1.37
CA GLY A 11 -10.62 0.02 -1.80
C GLY A 11 -11.58 -1.06 -1.33
N ALA A 12 -11.19 -2.34 -1.45
CA ALA A 12 -11.97 -3.46 -0.96
C ALA A 12 -12.20 -3.40 0.56
N TRP A 13 -11.16 -3.06 1.34
CA TRP A 13 -11.27 -2.91 2.79
C TRP A 13 -12.26 -1.81 3.19
N PHE A 14 -12.24 -0.66 2.52
CA PHE A 14 -13.21 0.43 2.75
C PHE A 14 -14.63 -0.01 2.40
N GLY A 15 -14.84 -0.67 1.27
CA GLY A 15 -16.13 -1.23 0.90
C GLY A 15 -16.64 -2.26 1.92
N PHE A 16 -15.73 -2.99 2.55
CA PHE A 16 -16.06 -4.00 3.55
C PHE A 16 -16.49 -3.44 4.92
N GLN A 17 -16.23 -2.15 5.20
CA GLN A 17 -16.67 -1.51 6.44
C GLN A 17 -18.19 -1.38 6.56
N GLY A 18 -18.92 -1.36 5.43
CA GLY A 18 -20.38 -1.29 5.40
C GLY A 18 -21.09 -2.61 5.74
N PHE A 19 -20.36 -3.72 5.90
CA PHE A 19 -20.95 -5.02 6.17
C PHE A 19 -21.35 -5.15 7.66
N PRO A 20 -22.42 -5.91 7.97
CA PRO A 20 -22.86 -6.14 9.34
C PRO A 20 -21.74 -6.68 10.25
N THR A 21 -21.78 -6.31 11.52
CA THR A 21 -20.80 -6.76 12.52
C THR A 21 -20.93 -8.26 12.73
N GLY A 22 -19.88 -8.99 12.41
CA GLY A 22 -19.80 -10.43 12.61
C GLY A 22 -18.40 -10.96 12.32
N ASN A 23 -18.22 -12.25 12.59
CA ASN A 23 -16.93 -12.95 12.42
C ASN A 23 -16.36 -12.79 11.01
N ILE A 24 -17.22 -12.88 9.98
CA ILE A 24 -16.82 -12.66 8.58
C ILE A 24 -16.19 -11.28 8.37
N ARG A 25 -16.77 -10.23 8.97
CA ARG A 25 -16.27 -8.87 8.83
C ARG A 25 -14.87 -8.73 9.42
N VAL A 26 -14.67 -9.34 10.58
CA VAL A 26 -13.38 -9.30 11.29
C VAL A 26 -12.31 -10.04 10.51
N TYR A 27 -12.57 -11.29 10.09
CA TYR A 27 -11.55 -12.11 9.44
C TYR A 27 -11.23 -11.65 8.03
N VAL A 28 -12.22 -11.55 7.14
CA VAL A 28 -12.00 -11.11 5.75
C VAL A 28 -11.46 -9.68 5.74
N GLY A 29 -12.00 -8.86 6.63
CA GLY A 29 -11.54 -7.52 6.84
C GLY A 29 -10.07 -7.41 7.22
N GLY A 30 -9.66 -8.12 8.27
CA GLY A 30 -8.27 -8.16 8.70
C GLY A 30 -7.33 -8.63 7.58
N ILE A 31 -7.75 -9.61 6.77
CA ILE A 31 -6.99 -10.05 5.60
C ILE A 31 -6.84 -8.92 4.58
N LEU A 32 -7.93 -8.23 4.22
CA LEU A 32 -7.88 -7.13 3.26
C LEU A 32 -6.97 -5.99 3.74
N TYR A 33 -7.08 -5.63 5.02
CA TYR A 33 -6.22 -4.63 5.65
C TYR A 33 -4.75 -5.02 5.60
N PHE A 34 -4.43 -6.25 6.01
CA PHE A 34 -3.05 -6.74 6.07
C PHE A 34 -2.44 -6.92 4.67
N SER A 35 -3.21 -7.41 3.71
CA SER A 35 -2.80 -7.50 2.30
C SER A 35 -2.53 -6.13 1.71
N ALA A 36 -3.38 -5.12 1.98
CA ALA A 36 -3.14 -3.75 1.53
C ALA A 36 -1.86 -3.17 2.15
N TYR A 37 -1.69 -3.34 3.47
CA TYR A 37 -0.51 -2.88 4.20
C TYR A 37 0.79 -3.47 3.64
N ILE A 38 0.88 -4.79 3.47
CA ILE A 38 2.08 -5.45 2.95
C ILE A 38 2.40 -4.94 1.54
N ASN A 39 1.40 -4.82 0.67
CA ASN A 39 1.64 -4.38 -0.70
C ASN A 39 2.05 -2.91 -0.77
N ALA A 40 1.44 -2.04 0.05
CA ALA A 40 1.84 -0.64 0.17
C ALA A 40 3.29 -0.53 0.67
N PHE A 41 3.64 -1.30 1.71
CA PHE A 41 4.99 -1.37 2.26
C PHE A 41 5.98 -1.85 1.20
N LEU A 42 5.77 -3.01 0.60
CA LEU A 42 6.66 -3.58 -0.42
C LEU A 42 6.82 -2.66 -1.62
N GLY A 43 5.80 -1.88 -2.00
CA GLY A 43 5.98 -0.93 -3.10
C GLY A 43 6.70 0.36 -2.73
N VAL A 44 6.61 0.83 -1.47
CA VAL A 44 7.52 1.87 -0.97
C VAL A 44 8.95 1.35 -1.00
N PHE A 45 9.20 0.15 -0.47
CA PHE A 45 10.52 -0.49 -0.51
C PHE A 45 11.04 -0.63 -1.93
N ASN A 46 10.23 -1.14 -2.85
CA ASN A 46 10.64 -1.27 -4.25
C ASN A 46 10.93 0.07 -4.92
N MET A 47 10.37 1.18 -4.46
CA MET A 47 10.65 2.53 -4.98
C MET A 47 11.85 3.20 -4.32
N LEU A 48 12.52 2.59 -3.33
CA LEU A 48 13.77 3.15 -2.82
C LEU A 48 14.84 3.20 -3.92
N PRO A 49 15.62 4.31 -4.04
CA PRO A 49 16.62 4.47 -5.08
C PRO A 49 17.92 3.72 -4.76
N ILE A 50 17.80 2.43 -4.40
CA ILE A 50 18.92 1.55 -4.01
C ILE A 50 18.92 0.33 -4.94
N PRO A 51 19.97 0.08 -5.73
CA PRO A 51 20.07 -1.15 -6.51
C PRO A 51 20.05 -2.38 -5.58
N PRO A 52 19.37 -3.50 -5.92
CA PRO A 52 18.72 -3.84 -7.19
C PRO A 52 17.23 -3.45 -7.29
N LEU A 53 16.70 -2.63 -6.37
CA LEU A 53 15.27 -2.29 -6.31
C LEU A 53 14.83 -1.49 -7.54
N ASP A 54 13.57 -1.63 -7.93
CA ASP A 54 13.01 -1.03 -9.15
C ASP A 54 13.10 0.51 -9.16
N GLY A 55 13.03 1.13 -7.99
CA GLY A 55 13.16 2.57 -7.77
C GLY A 55 14.49 3.12 -8.28
N SER A 56 15.56 2.33 -8.24
CA SER A 56 16.87 2.73 -8.80
C SER A 56 16.82 2.94 -10.32
N LYS A 57 16.03 2.15 -11.04
CA LYS A 57 15.86 2.29 -12.50
C LYS A 57 14.97 3.49 -12.83
N VAL A 58 13.85 3.64 -12.11
CA VAL A 58 12.90 4.75 -12.32
C VAL A 58 13.55 6.08 -11.96
N PHE A 59 14.29 6.15 -10.86
CA PHE A 59 15.04 7.35 -10.46
C PHE A 59 16.06 7.78 -11.52
N ARG A 60 16.77 6.82 -12.14
CA ARG A 60 17.75 7.10 -13.21
C ARG A 60 17.11 7.57 -14.51
N TRP A 61 15.89 7.13 -14.82
CA TRP A 61 15.19 7.53 -16.05
C TRP A 61 14.43 8.85 -15.87
N ASN A 62 13.68 9.01 -14.78
CA ASN A 62 12.89 10.21 -14.49
C ASN A 62 12.61 10.35 -12.98
N VAL A 63 13.30 11.30 -12.36
CA VAL A 63 13.17 11.61 -10.93
C VAL A 63 11.76 12.11 -10.56
N ALA A 64 11.08 12.84 -11.45
CA ALA A 64 9.73 13.32 -11.17
C ALA A 64 8.72 12.16 -11.10
N ILE A 65 8.81 11.20 -12.02
CA ILE A 65 7.96 10.00 -12.00
C ILE A 65 8.25 9.14 -10.77
N TRP A 66 9.53 9.00 -10.42
CA TRP A 66 9.93 8.34 -9.18
C TRP A 66 9.33 9.03 -7.95
N ALA A 67 9.40 10.37 -7.88
CA ALA A 67 8.87 11.14 -6.76
C ALA A 67 7.35 10.98 -6.63
N VAL A 68 6.61 11.03 -7.74
CA VAL A 68 5.16 10.79 -7.74
C VAL A 68 4.85 9.37 -7.28
N ALA A 69 5.60 8.37 -7.75
CA ALA A 69 5.38 6.98 -7.38
C ALA A 69 5.65 6.69 -5.89
N ILE A 70 6.76 7.21 -5.34
CA ILE A 70 7.11 7.00 -3.93
C ILE A 70 6.16 7.77 -3.00
N VAL A 71 5.74 8.99 -3.37
CA VAL A 71 4.73 9.75 -2.62
C VAL A 71 3.37 9.05 -2.67
N GLY A 72 2.97 8.54 -3.84
CA GLY A 72 1.73 7.78 -3.98
C GLY A 72 1.70 6.53 -3.09
N MET A 73 2.80 5.75 -3.10
CA MET A 73 2.91 4.57 -2.23
C MET A 73 3.01 4.91 -0.75
N GLY A 74 3.78 5.94 -0.39
CA GLY A 74 3.89 6.42 0.98
C GLY A 74 2.56 6.93 1.52
N GLY A 75 1.80 7.67 0.70
CA GLY A 75 0.46 8.15 1.02
C GLY A 75 -0.53 7.02 1.24
N LEU A 76 -0.46 5.96 0.42
CA LEU A 76 -1.26 4.74 0.65
C LEU A 76 -0.85 4.02 1.93
N LEU A 77 0.44 3.99 2.27
CA LEU A 77 0.97 3.28 3.43
C LEU A 77 0.68 4.00 4.76
N ALA A 78 0.63 5.34 4.75
CA ALA A 78 0.53 6.15 5.97
C ALA A 78 -0.70 5.86 6.86
N PRO A 79 -1.93 5.71 6.34
CA PRO A 79 -3.11 5.37 7.15
C PRO A 79 -2.94 4.07 7.94
N TYR A 80 -2.24 3.08 7.38
CA TYR A 80 -2.03 1.79 8.02
C TYR A 80 -1.08 1.86 9.22
N PHE A 81 -0.04 2.70 9.13
CA PHE A 81 0.86 2.95 10.27
C PHE A 81 0.20 3.82 11.34
N LEU A 82 -0.52 4.88 10.93
CA LEU A 82 -1.20 5.78 11.86
C LEU A 82 -2.32 5.07 12.62
N GLY A 83 -3.03 4.13 11.98
CA GLY A 83 -4.05 3.31 12.61
C GLY A 83 -3.50 2.27 13.59
N TYR A 84 -2.20 1.94 13.54
CA TYR A 84 -1.54 1.03 14.48
C TYR A 84 -1.03 1.73 15.75
N ILE A 85 -0.66 3.01 15.64
CA ILE A 85 -0.07 3.79 16.73
C ILE A 85 -1.16 4.41 17.64
N ARG A 86 -2.40 4.52 17.15
CA ARG A 86 -3.57 4.97 17.91
C ARG A 86 -4.26 3.81 18.61
#